data_AF-A0A949N9S5-F1
#
_entry.id   AF-A0A949N9S5-F1
#
_cell.length_a   1.000
_cell.length_b   1.000
_cell.length_c   1.000
_cell.angle_alpha   90.00
_cell.angle_beta   90.00
_cell.angle_gamma   90.00
#
_symmetry.space_group_name_H-M   'P 1'
#
loop_
_entity.id
_entity.type
_entity.pdbx_description
1 polymer ?
#
loop_
_entity_poly.entity_id
_entity_poly.type
_entity_poly.pdbx_seq_one_letter_code
_entity_poly.pdbx_strand_id
1 'polypeptide(L)'
;MSSGRDSARRAFALPPAGERGALVISDRTRNRIAVQAAADAIEQSVPAPVATRPRADVRVRRGAAQVRLAIALPYPSDIPALCAGVRETVAERCAELTGTPVRRVSVLVDRLERTAGPPGPVSPPGLSPDRVEGATAPGDPPAGGALPWAREASADGDPAGARADSAAGGAGSPRDATPAGER
;
A
#
# COMPACT_ATOMS: atom_id res chain seq x y z
N MET A 1 12.70 -32.69 18.03
CA MET A 1 12.65 -33.38 16.72
C MET A 1 12.40 -32.35 15.63
N SER A 2 13.45 -31.75 15.05
CA SER A 2 13.30 -30.68 14.05
C SER A 2 14.50 -30.63 13.08
N SER A 3 14.65 -31.66 12.24
CA SER A 3 15.68 -31.71 11.16
C SER A 3 15.09 -31.80 9.74
N GLY A 4 13.75 -31.73 9.61
CA GLY A 4 13.05 -31.92 8.34
C GLY A 4 13.17 -30.76 7.34
N ARG A 5 13.41 -29.52 7.81
CA ARG A 5 13.50 -28.33 6.93
C ARG A 5 14.89 -28.11 6.32
N ASP A 6 15.97 -28.44 7.03
CA ASP A 6 17.34 -28.31 6.50
C ASP A 6 17.61 -29.31 5.37
N SER A 7 17.14 -30.55 5.52
CA SER A 7 17.34 -31.64 4.56
C SER A 7 16.79 -31.32 3.16
N ALA A 8 15.80 -30.44 3.07
CA ALA A 8 15.18 -29.99 1.83
C ALA A 8 16.01 -28.93 1.09
N ARG A 9 16.94 -28.22 1.77
CA ARG A 9 17.92 -27.33 1.12
C ARG A 9 19.10 -28.12 0.55
N ARG A 10 18.78 -29.28 -0.03
CA ARG A 10 19.70 -30.26 -0.63
C ARG A 10 20.63 -29.51 -1.57
N ALA A 11 21.92 -29.54 -1.26
CA ALA A 11 22.92 -28.72 -1.95
C ALA A 11 23.02 -29.15 -3.42
N PHE A 12 22.31 -28.42 -4.29
CA PHE A 12 22.56 -28.47 -5.72
C PHE A 12 23.99 -28.01 -5.93
N ALA A 13 24.84 -28.88 -6.49
CA ALA A 13 26.19 -28.50 -6.89
C ALA A 13 26.05 -27.45 -8.00
N LEU A 14 26.16 -26.18 -7.63
CA LEU A 14 26.04 -25.07 -8.56
C LEU A 14 27.22 -25.10 -9.53
N PRO A 15 27.02 -24.82 -10.84
CA PRO A 15 28.10 -24.77 -11.82
C PRO A 15 29.24 -23.82 -11.38
N PRO A 16 30.45 -23.99 -11.94
CA PRO A 16 31.53 -23.00 -11.86
C PRO A 16 31.05 -21.58 -12.17
N ALA A 17 31.66 -20.55 -11.58
CA ALA A 17 31.14 -19.18 -11.64
C ALA A 17 30.96 -18.66 -13.08
N GLY A 18 31.85 -19.01 -14.01
CA GLY A 18 31.77 -18.64 -15.43
C GLY A 18 30.73 -19.42 -16.25
N GLU A 19 30.20 -20.51 -15.72
CA GLU A 19 29.15 -21.33 -16.37
C GLU A 19 27.74 -20.96 -15.86
N ARG A 20 27.64 -20.05 -14.88
CA ARG A 20 26.37 -19.54 -14.38
C ARG A 20 25.82 -18.49 -15.33
N GLY A 21 24.56 -18.64 -15.74
CA GLY A 21 23.84 -17.60 -16.46
C GLY A 21 23.64 -16.32 -15.63
N ALA A 22 23.35 -15.22 -16.31
CA ALA A 22 23.05 -13.94 -15.66
C ALA A 22 21.73 -13.98 -14.88
N LEU A 23 21.68 -13.29 -13.73
CA LEU A 23 20.45 -13.15 -12.94
C LEU A 23 19.44 -12.24 -13.65
N VAL A 24 18.38 -12.81 -14.22
CA VAL A 24 17.27 -12.06 -14.80
C VAL A 24 16.12 -11.97 -13.81
N ILE A 25 15.97 -10.81 -13.17
CA ILE A 25 14.86 -10.53 -12.25
C ILE A 25 13.63 -10.10 -13.06
N SER A 26 12.51 -10.80 -12.88
CA SER A 26 11.23 -10.45 -13.50
C SER A 26 10.58 -9.23 -12.83
N ASP A 27 9.80 -8.45 -13.58
CA ASP A 27 9.02 -7.33 -13.02
C ASP A 27 7.98 -7.82 -11.99
N ARG A 28 7.51 -9.07 -12.10
CA ARG A 28 6.66 -9.72 -11.08
C ARG A 28 7.39 -9.89 -9.74
N THR A 29 8.69 -10.18 -9.77
CA THR A 29 9.53 -10.27 -8.56
C THR A 29 9.75 -8.87 -7.97
N ARG A 30 10.06 -7.87 -8.80
CA ARG A 30 10.19 -6.47 -8.35
C ARG A 30 8.90 -5.95 -7.72
N ASN A 31 7.75 -6.28 -8.31
CA ASN A 31 6.43 -5.94 -7.78
C ASN A 31 6.21 -6.52 -6.37
N ARG A 32 6.52 -7.81 -6.17
CA ARG A 32 6.46 -8.44 -4.83
C ARG A 32 7.37 -7.78 -3.80
N ILE A 33 8.60 -7.41 -4.20
CA ILE A 33 9.54 -6.67 -3.35
C ILE A 33 8.96 -5.30 -2.98
N ALA A 34 8.43 -4.54 -3.96
CA ALA A 34 7.84 -3.23 -3.72
C ALA A 34 6.60 -3.30 -2.80
N VAL A 35 5.74 -4.31 -2.96
CA VAL A 35 4.59 -4.54 -2.05
C VAL A 35 5.07 -4.83 -0.63
N GLN A 36 6.10 -5.67 -0.46
CA GLN A 36 6.58 -6.02 0.87
C GLN A 36 7.30 -4.85 1.53
N ALA A 37 8.23 -4.18 0.84
CA ALA A 37 8.90 -3.01 1.36
C ALA A 37 7.94 -1.86 1.71
N ALA A 38 6.82 -1.71 0.99
CA ALA A 38 5.78 -0.75 1.34
C ALA A 38 4.99 -1.17 2.59
N ALA A 39 4.71 -2.46 2.77
CA ALA A 39 4.07 -2.97 3.97
C ALA A 39 4.98 -2.81 5.20
N ASP A 40 6.24 -3.25 5.10
CA ASP A 40 7.24 -3.13 6.16
C ASP A 40 7.44 -1.66 6.59
N ALA A 41 7.52 -0.73 5.63
CA ALA A 41 7.65 0.71 5.91
C ALA A 41 6.42 1.30 6.61
N ILE A 42 5.20 0.86 6.25
CA ILE A 42 3.98 1.27 6.93
C ILE A 42 3.96 0.69 8.35
N GLU A 43 4.17 -0.61 8.52
CA GLU A 43 4.19 -1.31 9.82
C GLU A 43 5.23 -0.73 10.79
N GLN A 44 6.37 -0.24 10.29
CA GLN A 44 7.38 0.44 11.10
C GLN A 44 6.98 1.87 11.50
N SER A 45 6.11 2.52 10.72
CA SER A 45 5.77 3.94 10.89
C SER A 45 4.43 4.18 11.60
N VAL A 46 3.57 3.17 11.74
CA VAL A 46 2.27 3.29 12.42
C VAL A 46 2.10 2.23 13.52
N PRO A 47 1.60 2.60 14.71
CA PRO A 47 1.50 1.68 15.86
C PRO A 47 0.34 0.67 15.76
N ALA A 48 -0.54 0.84 14.77
CA ALA A 48 -1.70 -0.03 14.54
C ALA A 48 -1.59 -0.68 13.14
N PRO A 49 -1.87 -1.98 13.00
CA PRO A 49 -1.79 -2.66 11.71
C PRO A 49 -2.84 -2.10 10.75
N VAL A 50 -2.42 -1.85 9.50
CA VAL A 50 -3.33 -1.49 8.40
C VAL A 50 -3.94 -2.77 7.85
N ALA A 51 -5.28 -2.82 7.71
CA ALA A 51 -5.97 -4.04 7.29
C ALA A 51 -5.80 -4.30 5.78
N THR A 52 -5.68 -3.24 4.98
CA THR A 52 -5.51 -3.34 3.53
C THR A 52 -4.03 -3.42 3.14
N ARG A 53 -3.61 -4.55 2.58
CA ARG A 53 -2.24 -4.73 2.06
C ARG A 53 -1.96 -3.80 0.85
N PRO A 54 -0.77 -3.15 0.78
CA PRO A 54 -0.34 -2.38 -0.39
C PRO A 54 -0.43 -3.13 -1.71
N ARG A 55 -0.65 -2.37 -2.80
CA ARG A 55 -0.55 -2.84 -4.18
C ARG A 55 0.57 -2.08 -4.90
N ALA A 56 1.30 -2.75 -5.78
CA ALA A 56 2.32 -2.11 -6.62
C ALA A 56 2.11 -2.40 -8.11
N ASP A 57 2.58 -1.49 -8.96
CA ASP A 57 2.97 -1.75 -10.35
C ASP A 57 4.43 -1.29 -10.52
N VAL A 58 5.27 -2.12 -11.14
CA VAL A 58 6.69 -1.84 -11.33
C VAL A 58 7.05 -2.07 -12.79
N ARG A 59 7.67 -1.07 -13.42
CA ARG A 59 8.08 -1.13 -14.82
C ARG A 59 9.51 -0.66 -14.96
N VAL A 60 10.36 -1.46 -15.62
CA VAL A 60 11.71 -1.02 -15.98
C VAL A 60 11.69 -0.33 -17.36
N ARG A 61 12.41 0.79 -17.47
CA ARG A 61 12.62 1.55 -18.72
C ARG A 61 14.06 2.06 -18.73
N ARG A 62 14.83 1.69 -19.76
CA ARG A 62 16.24 2.12 -19.95
C ARG A 62 17.12 1.87 -18.70
N GLY A 63 17.02 0.68 -18.10
CA GLY A 63 17.80 0.29 -16.91
C GLY A 63 17.34 0.87 -15.57
N ALA A 64 16.32 1.74 -15.54
CA ALA A 64 15.77 2.29 -14.31
C ALA A 64 14.33 1.83 -14.04
N ALA A 65 14.01 1.54 -12.79
CA ALA A 65 12.67 1.15 -12.36
C ALA A 65 11.79 2.38 -12.07
N GLN A 66 10.50 2.28 -12.42
CA GLN A 66 9.43 3.17 -11.98
C GLN A 66 8.42 2.36 -11.18
N VAL A 67 8.08 2.84 -9.99
CA VAL A 67 7.18 2.17 -9.05
C VAL A 67 5.93 3.04 -8.88
N ARG A 68 4.75 2.42 -8.95
CA ARG A 68 3.47 2.99 -8.54
C ARG A 68 2.96 2.17 -7.37
N LEU A 69 2.59 2.82 -6.28
CA LEU A 69 2.01 2.19 -5.10
C LEU A 69 0.59 2.70 -4.90
N ALA A 70 -0.32 1.81 -4.54
CA ALA A 70 -1.62 2.15 -3.96
C ALA A 70 -1.65 1.59 -2.53
N ILE A 71 -1.88 2.47 -1.55
CA ILE A 71 -1.81 2.16 -0.13
C ILE A 71 -3.04 2.69 0.60
N ALA A 72 -3.48 1.94 1.61
CA ALA A 72 -4.32 2.46 2.67
C ALA A 72 -3.43 3.02 3.79
N LEU A 73 -3.88 4.07 4.47
CA LEU A 73 -3.19 4.65 5.63
C LEU A 73 -4.15 4.83 6.80
N PRO A 74 -3.70 4.70 8.06
CA PRO A 74 -4.56 4.95 9.21
C PRO A 74 -4.87 6.45 9.35
N TYR A 75 -6.01 6.76 9.97
CA TYR A 75 -6.41 8.12 10.32
C TYR A 75 -6.78 8.21 11.81
N PRO A 76 -6.31 9.23 12.55
CA PRO A 76 -5.42 10.32 12.11
C PRO A 76 -3.96 9.87 11.94
N SER A 77 -3.26 10.42 10.95
CA SER A 77 -1.80 10.26 10.75
C SER A 77 -1.22 11.38 9.87
N ASP A 78 0.10 11.56 9.93
CA ASP A 78 0.84 12.46 9.03
C ASP A 78 1.05 11.78 7.65
N ILE A 79 0.04 11.90 6.79
CA ILE A 79 0.05 11.33 5.44
C ILE A 79 1.28 11.79 4.61
N PRO A 80 1.67 13.10 4.58
CA PRO A 80 2.89 13.54 3.93
C PRO A 80 4.17 12.82 4.41
N ALA A 81 4.39 12.73 5.72
CA ALA A 81 5.58 12.09 6.30
C ALA A 81 5.58 10.58 6.04
N LEU A 82 4.46 9.89 6.26
CA LEU A 82 4.31 8.46 5.95
C LEU A 82 4.59 8.18 4.47
N CYS A 83 4.03 8.97 3.57
CA CYS A 83 4.29 8.83 2.14
C CYS A 83 5.73 9.14 1.76
N ALA A 84 6.46 9.98 2.52
CA ALA A 84 7.88 10.23 2.31
C ALA A 84 8.72 9.01 2.70
N GLY A 85 8.54 8.49 3.92
CA GLY A 85 9.23 7.28 4.38
C GLY A 85 8.98 6.07 3.49
N VAL A 86 7.72 5.81 3.11
CA VAL A 86 7.37 4.73 2.17
C VAL A 86 8.06 4.90 0.80
N ARG A 87 8.21 6.14 0.29
CA ARG A 87 8.93 6.38 -0.98
C ARG A 87 10.42 6.07 -0.86
N GLU A 88 11.03 6.43 0.27
CA GLU A 88 12.45 6.20 0.57
C GLU A 88 12.74 4.70 0.73
N THR A 89 12.09 4.03 1.67
CA THR A 89 12.29 2.59 1.94
C THR A 89 12.02 1.73 0.72
N VAL A 90 10.97 2.01 -0.07
CA VAL A 90 10.69 1.24 -1.29
C VAL A 90 11.74 1.48 -2.37
N ALA A 91 12.25 2.71 -2.52
CA ALA A 91 13.31 2.99 -3.49
C ALA A 91 14.62 2.28 -3.12
N GLU A 92 15.02 2.37 -1.85
CA GLU A 92 16.18 1.70 -1.27
C GLU A 92 16.09 0.17 -1.42
N ARG A 93 15.08 -0.46 -0.80
CA ARG A 93 14.92 -1.94 -0.81
C ARG A 93 14.81 -2.51 -2.21
N CYS A 94 14.15 -1.82 -3.15
CA CYS A 94 14.10 -2.26 -4.54
C CYS A 94 15.45 -2.14 -5.25
N ALA A 95 16.22 -1.08 -5.00
CA ALA A 95 17.55 -0.91 -5.58
C ALA A 95 18.53 -1.97 -5.02
N GLU A 96 18.57 -2.15 -3.70
CA GLU A 96 19.39 -3.16 -3.00
C GLU A 96 19.14 -4.57 -3.55
N LEU A 97 17.88 -5.02 -3.49
CA LEU A 97 17.53 -6.42 -3.78
C LEU A 97 17.48 -6.75 -5.28
N THR A 98 17.52 -5.75 -6.17
CA THR A 98 17.39 -5.97 -7.62
C THR A 98 18.53 -5.42 -8.46
N GLY A 99 19.51 -4.73 -7.86
CA GLY A 99 20.60 -4.06 -8.57
C GLY A 99 20.13 -3.03 -9.61
N THR A 100 18.86 -2.63 -9.56
CA THR A 100 18.20 -1.78 -10.57
C THR A 100 17.79 -0.46 -9.91
N PRO A 101 18.37 0.70 -10.27
CA PRO A 101 18.05 1.96 -9.61
C PRO A 101 16.59 2.37 -9.83
N VAL A 102 15.94 2.88 -8.79
CA VAL A 102 14.56 3.39 -8.85
C VAL A 102 14.57 4.88 -9.18
N ARG A 103 14.01 5.26 -10.34
CA ARG A 103 13.96 6.66 -10.78
C ARG A 103 12.79 7.44 -10.18
N ARG A 104 11.68 6.77 -9.88
CA ARG A 104 10.46 7.42 -9.36
C ARG A 104 9.60 6.41 -8.62
N VAL A 105 9.19 6.75 -7.41
CA VAL A 105 8.10 6.10 -6.67
C VAL A 105 6.92 7.08 -6.63
N SER A 106 5.77 6.67 -7.13
CA SER A 106 4.53 7.46 -7.08
C SER A 106 3.55 6.76 -6.15
N VAL A 107 3.09 7.45 -5.11
CA VAL A 107 2.18 6.90 -4.10
C VAL A 107 0.78 7.46 -4.30
N LEU A 108 -0.20 6.57 -4.40
CA LEU A 108 -1.62 6.85 -4.34
C LEU A 108 -2.13 6.37 -2.97
N VAL A 109 -2.74 7.26 -2.20
CA VAL A 109 -3.51 6.85 -1.02
C VAL A 109 -4.93 6.60 -1.49
N ASP A 110 -5.35 5.32 -1.54
CA ASP A 110 -6.66 4.92 -2.07
C ASP A 110 -7.73 4.74 -0.99
N ARG A 111 -7.32 4.65 0.28
CA ARG A 111 -8.18 4.51 1.44
C ARG A 111 -7.56 5.13 2.69
N LEU A 112 -8.40 5.73 3.54
CA LEU A 112 -8.04 6.07 4.91
C LEU A 112 -8.82 5.15 5.86
N GLU A 113 -8.10 4.46 6.74
CA GLU A 113 -8.68 3.51 7.71
C GLU A 113 -8.72 4.18 9.09
N ARG A 114 -9.90 4.31 9.69
CA ARG A 114 -10.02 4.95 11.01
C ARG A 114 -9.38 4.05 12.08
N THR A 115 -8.30 4.51 12.71
CA THR A 115 -7.71 3.75 13.82
C THR A 115 -8.58 3.89 15.07
N ALA A 116 -8.75 2.80 15.81
CA ALA A 116 -9.51 2.77 17.06
C ALA A 116 -8.64 3.24 18.23
N GLY A 117 -8.20 4.50 18.19
CA GLY A 117 -7.42 5.15 19.24
C GLY A 117 -7.79 6.62 19.41
N PRO A 118 -7.61 7.20 20.61
CA PRO A 118 -7.80 8.63 20.81
C PRO A 118 -6.81 9.42 19.92
N PRO A 119 -7.21 10.59 19.39
CA PRO A 119 -6.33 11.37 18.54
C PRO A 119 -5.10 11.82 19.32
N GLY A 120 -3.91 11.34 18.92
CA GLY A 120 -2.66 11.98 19.31
C GLY A 120 -2.63 13.43 18.80
N PRO A 121 -1.86 14.33 19.44
CA PRO A 121 -1.79 15.72 19.03
C PRO A 121 -1.22 15.81 17.60
N VAL A 122 -2.10 16.06 16.64
CA VAL A 122 -1.73 16.40 15.27
C VAL A 122 -1.08 17.79 15.28
N SER A 123 0.25 17.83 15.26
CA SER A 123 0.98 19.09 15.07
C SER A 123 0.61 19.68 13.70
N PRO A 124 -0.02 20.86 13.63
CA PRO A 124 -0.39 21.45 12.35
C PRO A 124 0.89 21.86 11.58
N PRO A 125 1.07 21.43 10.33
CA PRO A 125 2.25 21.79 9.55
C PRO A 125 2.21 23.29 9.20
N GLY A 126 3.12 24.07 9.77
CA GLY A 126 3.36 25.47 9.36
C GLY A 126 3.28 26.54 10.44
N LEU A 127 3.00 26.19 11.71
CA LEU A 127 3.07 27.14 12.83
C LEU A 127 4.35 26.93 13.63
N SER A 128 5.24 27.92 13.63
CA SER A 128 6.44 27.93 14.48
C SER A 128 6.03 27.88 15.97
N PRO A 129 6.73 27.11 16.83
CA PRO A 129 6.35 26.91 18.23
C PRO A 129 6.54 28.14 19.14
N ASP A 130 7.05 29.26 18.61
CA ASP A 130 7.54 30.42 19.38
C ASP A 130 6.45 31.41 19.83
N ARG A 131 5.19 30.97 19.89
CA ARG A 131 4.08 31.75 20.47
C ARG A 131 2.99 30.85 21.08
N VAL A 132 3.33 30.21 22.19
CA VAL A 132 2.36 29.66 23.14
C VAL A 132 2.72 30.10 24.56
N GLU A 133 2.53 31.39 24.85
CA GLU A 133 2.40 31.84 26.24
C GLU A 133 0.98 31.58 26.74
N GLY A 134 0.83 31.00 27.95
CA GLY A 134 -0.41 31.11 28.72
C GLY A 134 -1.44 29.98 28.59
N ALA A 135 -1.05 28.72 28.41
CA ALA A 135 -1.96 27.59 28.60
C ALA A 135 -2.16 27.28 30.10
N THR A 136 -3.14 27.94 30.75
CA THR A 136 -3.57 27.57 32.11
C THR A 136 -4.45 26.32 32.09
N ALA A 137 -4.43 25.55 33.18
CA ALA A 137 -5.18 24.30 33.33
C ALA A 137 -6.72 24.54 33.34
N PRO A 138 -7.55 23.53 32.99
CA PRO A 138 -8.96 23.75 32.68
C PRO A 138 -9.81 24.08 33.92
N GLY A 139 -10.51 25.22 33.86
CA GLY A 139 -11.67 25.50 34.71
C GLY A 139 -12.96 24.93 34.12
N ASP A 140 -13.98 24.79 34.97
CA ASP A 140 -15.30 24.24 34.61
C ASP A 140 -15.95 24.91 33.38
N PRO A 141 -16.77 24.17 32.60
CA PRO A 141 -17.57 24.76 31.54
C PRO A 141 -18.66 25.66 32.14
N PRO A 142 -18.79 26.93 31.71
CA PRO A 142 -19.90 27.78 32.16
C PRO A 142 -21.23 27.23 31.64
N ALA A 143 -22.21 27.10 32.53
CA ALA A 143 -23.56 26.72 32.17
C ALA A 143 -24.23 27.82 31.31
N GLY A 144 -24.92 27.42 30.24
CA GLY A 144 -25.81 28.31 29.48
C GLY A 144 -25.20 28.92 28.22
N GLY A 145 -24.94 28.09 27.20
CA GLY A 145 -24.58 28.57 25.86
C GLY A 145 -24.72 27.47 24.82
N ALA A 146 -25.89 27.37 24.18
CA ALA A 146 -26.08 26.43 23.08
C ALA A 146 -25.17 26.81 21.91
N LEU A 147 -24.23 25.92 21.53
CA LEU A 147 -23.35 26.14 20.39
C LEU A 147 -24.19 26.27 19.11
N PRO A 148 -23.98 27.31 18.27
CA PRO A 148 -24.89 27.63 17.17
C PRO A 148 -24.96 26.55 16.08
N TRP A 149 -23.93 25.70 15.96
CA TRP A 149 -23.88 24.58 15.01
C TRP A 149 -24.59 23.29 15.53
N ALA A 150 -25.02 23.25 16.79
CA ALA A 150 -25.65 22.06 17.38
C ALA A 150 -27.10 21.81 16.91
N ARG A 151 -27.61 22.61 15.97
CA ARG A 151 -29.03 22.58 15.53
C ARG A 151 -29.25 22.09 14.10
N GLU A 152 -28.19 21.83 13.33
CA GLU A 152 -28.27 21.47 11.90
C GLU A 152 -28.14 19.96 11.63
N ALA A 153 -28.01 19.13 12.67
CA ALA A 153 -27.95 17.68 12.55
C ALA A 153 -29.36 17.02 12.51
N SER A 154 -30.29 17.53 11.69
CA SER A 154 -31.59 16.88 11.42
C SER A 154 -32.34 17.49 10.21
N ALA A 155 -31.99 17.05 8.99
CA ALA A 155 -32.91 16.83 7.86
C ALA A 155 -32.12 16.23 6.67
N ASP A 156 -32.81 15.43 5.84
CA ASP A 156 -32.40 14.88 4.54
C ASP A 156 -31.10 14.03 4.47
N GLY A 157 -31.10 12.86 3.81
CA GLY A 157 -32.19 12.16 3.15
C GLY A 157 -31.73 10.81 2.62
N ASP A 158 -32.64 9.83 2.58
CA ASP A 158 -32.46 8.56 1.89
C ASP A 158 -32.40 8.79 0.36
N PRO A 159 -31.50 8.13 -0.38
CA PRO A 159 -32.03 7.41 -1.52
C PRO A 159 -31.48 5.98 -1.69
N ALA A 160 -32.39 5.02 -1.59
CA ALA A 160 -32.29 3.71 -2.18
C ALA A 160 -32.20 3.76 -3.72
N GLY A 161 -31.58 2.73 -4.30
CA GLY A 161 -31.51 2.51 -5.76
C GLY A 161 -30.13 2.82 -6.37
N ALA A 162 -29.56 2.00 -7.26
CA ALA A 162 -30.00 0.70 -7.75
C ALA A 162 -28.77 -0.12 -8.18
N ARG A 163 -28.80 -1.44 -7.99
CA ARG A 163 -27.93 -2.37 -8.73
C ARG A 163 -28.80 -3.11 -9.72
N ALA A 164 -28.69 -2.73 -10.99
CA ALA A 164 -29.27 -3.48 -12.08
C ALA A 164 -28.47 -4.78 -12.28
N ASP A 165 -29.20 -5.89 -12.39
CA ASP A 165 -28.71 -7.07 -13.09
C ASP A 165 -28.34 -6.70 -14.53
N SER A 166 -27.31 -7.37 -15.06
CA SER A 166 -27.04 -7.38 -16.50
C SER A 166 -26.40 -8.71 -16.89
N ALA A 167 -27.28 -9.70 -17.01
CA ALA A 167 -26.98 -10.91 -17.76
C ALA A 167 -27.13 -10.64 -19.27
N ALA A 168 -26.05 -10.90 -20.02
CA ALA A 168 -26.07 -11.21 -21.44
C ALA A 168 -24.82 -12.06 -21.73
N GLY A 169 -24.86 -13.17 -22.46
CA GLY A 169 -25.92 -13.71 -23.33
C GLY A 169 -25.53 -13.56 -24.79
N GLY A 170 -25.00 -14.64 -25.38
CA GLY A 170 -24.45 -14.67 -26.75
C GLY A 170 -23.18 -15.52 -26.81
N ALA A 171 -23.24 -16.86 -26.88
CA ALA A 171 -23.69 -17.69 -28.01
C ALA A 171 -22.80 -17.50 -29.26
N GLY A 172 -21.99 -18.52 -29.60
CA GLY A 172 -20.99 -18.43 -30.66
C GLY A 172 -20.13 -19.68 -30.91
N SER A 173 -20.72 -20.88 -30.82
CA SER A 173 -20.19 -22.11 -31.43
C SER A 173 -20.96 -22.42 -32.73
N PRO A 174 -20.53 -23.34 -33.63
CA PRO A 174 -19.33 -24.19 -33.60
C PRO A 174 -18.48 -24.12 -34.89
N ARG A 175 -17.39 -24.92 -34.99
CA ARG A 175 -17.15 -25.83 -36.13
C ARG A 175 -15.97 -26.77 -35.93
N ASP A 176 -16.16 -28.00 -36.42
CA ASP A 176 -15.17 -29.07 -36.58
C ASP A 176 -13.91 -28.67 -37.35
N ALA A 177 -12.80 -29.33 -37.01
CA ALA A 177 -11.88 -29.90 -37.99
C ALA A 177 -10.93 -30.92 -37.32
N THR A 178 -11.32 -32.20 -37.32
CA THR A 178 -10.36 -33.32 -37.24
C THR A 178 -9.65 -33.44 -38.59
N PRO A 179 -8.37 -33.86 -38.60
CA PRO A 179 -7.99 -34.87 -39.59
C PRO A 179 -7.32 -36.10 -38.93
N ALA A 180 -7.64 -37.26 -39.49
CA ALA A 180 -7.03 -38.55 -39.18
C ALA A 180 -6.34 -39.11 -40.44
N GLY A 181 -5.32 -39.95 -40.26
CA GLY A 181 -4.45 -40.43 -41.34
C GLY A 181 -3.45 -39.36 -41.82
N GLU A 182 -2.30 -39.66 -42.41
CA GLU A 182 -1.62 -40.94 -42.66
C GLU A 182 -0.12 -40.77 -42.30
N ARG A 183 0.68 -41.82 -42.08
CA ARG A 183 0.43 -43.25 -42.35
C ARG A 183 1.03 -44.16 -41.29
#